data_AF-F9YRV8-F1
#
_entry.id   AF-F9YRV8-F1
#
_cell.length_a   1.000
_cell.length_b   1.000
_cell.length_c   1.000
_cell.angle_alpha   90.00
_cell.angle_beta   90.00
_cell.angle_gamma   90.00
#
_symmetry.space_group_name_H-M   'P 1'
#
loop_
_entity.id
_entity.type
_entity.pdbx_description
1 polymer ?
#
loop_
_entity_poly.entity_id
_entity_poly.type
_entity_poly.pdbx_seq_one_letter_code
_entity_poly.pdbx_strand_id
1 'polypeptide(L)'
;MKYTEYQLEQAFIEFFQGQGYVYENGKNVARTDKKEVLLKDNLQAFLLKSYPDLEAVEVKSILNEIAYQPASNLYDSNKYICKLLADGFAFKRNNPAKKDLHIRYIDVENVENNIFKVVNQLEIQGSELRIPDIILYINGIPVVVLELKTLINEEITIYDAFKQLTIRYKRDIPELLKYNVFCVISDGVNNKAGTLFSPYEFFYGWHKITGDEPQALVGLETTHSLIKGMFDKKRLVDIIHHFVLFPDTSKKETKILCCYPQYYAANKLYQNIKQHRKPQGDGKGGIYFGATGCGKSFTMLYLTRLLMRSTDFSAPTIVIISDRNDLDDQLSRDFTNAKDFIGDEHILSITSREDLREKLRGRESGGVFLTTIQKFSEDTDLLSERNNIICISDEAHRSQINLDLKVKVNHEQNTVKKSYGFAKHLRDSLPNATFVGFTGTPIDKALEVFGGVVDSYTMFESVKDEITVPLIYEGRAARVNLDNQKVQEIEEYYGNAVAEGASEYQ
;
A
#
# COMPACT_ATOMS: atom_id res chain seq x y z
N MET A 1 32.05 21.80 -12.20
CA MET A 1 31.30 22.40 -11.09
C MET A 1 31.34 21.41 -9.94
N LYS A 2 31.66 21.80 -8.70
CA LYS A 2 31.65 20.88 -7.54
C LYS A 2 30.22 20.78 -7.02
N TYR A 3 29.55 19.62 -7.17
CA TYR A 3 28.20 19.36 -6.65
C TYR A 3 28.19 19.27 -5.11
N THR A 4 28.13 20.41 -4.43
CA THR A 4 28.04 20.47 -2.96
C THR A 4 26.60 20.26 -2.49
N GLU A 5 26.42 19.92 -1.20
CA GLU A 5 25.08 19.80 -0.57
C GLU A 5 24.23 21.06 -0.78
N TYR A 6 24.82 22.25 -0.62
CA TYR A 6 24.14 23.51 -0.87
C TYR A 6 23.62 23.63 -2.32
N GLN A 7 24.40 23.23 -3.33
CA GLN A 7 23.94 23.27 -4.72
C GLN A 7 22.81 22.26 -4.97
N LEU A 8 22.89 21.09 -4.34
CA LEU A 8 21.83 20.09 -4.41
C LEU A 8 20.53 20.60 -3.76
N GLU A 9 20.64 21.22 -2.58
CA GLU A 9 19.54 21.86 -1.88
C GLU A 9 18.85 22.92 -2.75
N GLN A 10 19.62 23.81 -3.40
CA GLN A 10 19.05 24.79 -4.32
C GLN A 10 18.37 24.13 -5.53
N ALA A 11 18.95 23.08 -6.11
CA ALA A 11 18.34 22.37 -7.22
C ALA A 11 16.99 21.72 -6.83
N PHE A 12 16.90 21.10 -5.65
CA PHE A 12 15.63 20.56 -5.14
C PHE A 12 14.59 21.65 -4.94
N ILE A 13 14.98 22.81 -4.38
CA ILE A 13 14.07 23.96 -4.21
C ILE A 13 13.53 24.42 -5.58
N GLU A 14 14.40 24.59 -6.58
CA GLU A 14 14.00 24.96 -7.95
C GLU A 14 13.02 23.94 -8.54
N PHE A 15 13.27 22.64 -8.34
CA PHE A 15 12.37 21.59 -8.79
C PHE A 15 11.00 21.65 -8.11
N PHE A 16 10.95 21.90 -6.80
CA PHE A 16 9.68 22.10 -6.07
C PHE A 16 8.95 23.36 -6.54
N GLN A 17 9.66 24.47 -6.77
CA GLN A 17 9.05 25.68 -7.34
C GLN A 17 8.46 25.41 -8.72
N GLY A 18 9.13 24.59 -9.55
CA GLY A 18 8.61 24.11 -10.82
C GLY A 18 7.35 23.24 -10.72
N GLN A 19 7.08 22.63 -9.55
CA GLN A 19 5.82 21.94 -9.23
C GLN A 19 4.78 22.87 -8.57
N GLY A 20 5.07 24.18 -8.48
CA GLY A 20 4.18 25.18 -7.92
C GLY A 20 4.19 25.25 -6.39
N TYR A 21 5.24 24.78 -5.72
CA TYR A 21 5.46 25.01 -4.30
C TYR A 21 5.99 26.42 -4.08
N VAL A 22 5.48 27.12 -3.06
CA VAL A 22 6.00 28.42 -2.66
C VAL A 22 7.31 28.21 -1.90
N TYR A 23 8.40 28.82 -2.35
CA TYR A 23 9.66 28.79 -1.61
C TYR A 23 9.70 29.88 -0.55
N GLU A 24 10.21 29.56 0.64
CA GLU A 24 10.56 30.54 1.66
C GLU A 24 11.83 30.12 2.41
N ASN A 25 12.78 31.03 2.55
CA ASN A 25 13.95 30.78 3.39
C ASN A 25 13.54 30.79 4.87
N GLY A 26 13.98 29.80 5.65
CA GLY A 26 13.65 29.63 7.06
C GLY A 26 14.01 30.82 7.97
N LYS A 27 14.94 31.67 7.54
CA LYS A 27 15.28 32.93 8.22
C LYS A 27 14.20 34.00 8.08
N ASN A 28 13.38 33.92 7.04
CA ASN A 28 12.29 34.85 6.76
C ASN A 28 10.94 34.36 7.29
N VAL A 29 10.86 33.08 7.67
CA VAL A 29 9.64 32.49 8.24
C VAL A 29 9.34 33.15 9.59
N ALA A 30 8.23 33.89 9.64
CA ALA A 30 7.78 34.56 10.84
C ALA A 30 7.39 33.53 11.92
N ARG A 31 8.13 33.52 13.04
CA ARG A 31 7.88 32.69 14.22
C ARG A 31 8.19 33.46 15.49
N THR A 32 7.45 33.18 16.56
CA THR A 32 7.69 33.82 17.85
C THR A 32 8.85 33.19 18.61
N ASP A 33 9.09 31.90 18.40
CA ASP A 33 10.19 31.12 18.97
C ASP A 33 10.71 30.11 17.94
N LYS A 34 12.01 29.80 17.97
CA LYS A 34 12.63 28.73 17.18
C LYS A 34 12.11 27.33 17.53
N LYS A 35 11.42 27.16 18.67
CA LYS A 35 10.67 25.95 19.04
C LYS A 35 9.41 25.74 18.20
N GLU A 36 8.86 26.81 17.61
CA GLU A 36 7.67 26.70 16.77
C GLU A 36 8.04 26.08 15.42
N VAL A 37 7.40 24.96 15.08
CA VAL A 37 7.58 24.27 13.80
C VAL A 37 6.34 24.36 12.90
N LEU A 38 5.17 24.56 13.50
CA LEU A 38 3.89 24.76 12.82
C LEU A 38 3.77 26.22 12.36
N LEU A 39 3.53 26.45 11.08
CA LEU A 39 3.26 27.78 10.53
C LEU A 39 1.78 28.12 10.77
N LYS A 40 1.47 28.54 12.00
CA LYS A 40 0.09 28.75 12.47
C LYS A 40 -0.71 29.71 11.58
N ASP A 41 -0.09 30.77 11.08
CA ASP A 41 -0.74 31.75 10.21
C ASP A 41 -1.22 31.13 8.90
N ASN A 42 -0.41 30.26 8.28
CA ASN A 42 -0.80 29.52 7.08
C ASN A 42 -1.99 28.60 7.37
N LEU A 43 -1.95 27.88 8.49
CA LEU A 43 -3.01 26.94 8.84
C LEU A 43 -4.32 27.67 9.18
N GLN A 44 -4.21 28.78 9.92
CA GLN A 44 -5.33 29.65 10.23
C GLN A 44 -5.95 30.24 8.95
N ALA A 45 -5.14 30.73 8.02
CA ALA A 45 -5.62 31.25 6.74
C ALA A 45 -6.35 30.17 5.93
N PHE A 46 -5.81 28.96 5.87
CA PHE A 46 -6.45 27.82 5.22
C PHE A 46 -7.80 27.47 5.88
N LEU A 47 -7.85 27.38 7.21
CA LEU A 47 -9.07 27.03 7.95
C LEU A 47 -10.16 28.08 7.77
N LEU A 48 -9.82 29.37 7.86
CA LEU A 48 -10.78 30.46 7.67
C LEU A 48 -11.30 30.56 6.22
N LYS A 49 -10.44 30.23 5.24
CA LYS A 49 -10.85 30.16 3.83
C LYS A 49 -11.79 28.97 3.57
N SER A 50 -11.46 27.81 4.13
CA SER A 50 -12.18 26.55 3.88
C SER A 50 -13.47 26.44 4.68
N TYR A 51 -13.52 27.06 5.85
CA TYR A 51 -14.66 27.07 6.75
C TYR A 51 -14.96 28.51 7.21
N PRO A 52 -15.56 29.36 6.34
CA PRO A 52 -15.76 30.79 6.61
C PRO A 52 -16.60 31.10 7.86
N ASP A 53 -17.43 30.14 8.27
CA ASP A 53 -18.33 30.30 9.41
C ASP A 53 -17.65 30.03 10.77
N LEU A 54 -16.38 29.60 10.80
CA LEU A 54 -15.65 29.34 12.04
C LEU A 54 -15.36 30.63 12.82
N GLU A 55 -15.59 30.58 14.13
CA GLU A 55 -15.22 31.65 15.05
C GLU A 55 -13.75 31.57 15.43
N ALA A 56 -13.13 32.70 15.80
CA ALA A 56 -11.70 32.75 16.14
C ALA A 56 -11.31 31.78 17.27
N VAL A 57 -12.20 31.57 18.25
CA VAL A 57 -11.99 30.60 19.34
C VAL A 57 -12.04 29.16 18.84
N GLU A 58 -12.90 28.85 17.86
CA GLU A 58 -13.01 27.52 17.24
C GLU A 58 -11.75 27.22 16.42
N VAL A 59 -11.28 28.18 15.61
CA VAL A 59 -10.03 28.06 14.85
C VAL A 59 -8.85 27.81 15.78
N LYS A 60 -8.75 28.54 16.90
CA LYS A 60 -7.69 28.32 17.89
C LYS A 60 -7.77 26.93 18.51
N SER A 61 -8.97 26.44 18.80
CA SER A 61 -9.17 25.07 19.32
C SER A 61 -8.68 24.02 18.32
N ILE A 62 -9.03 24.18 17.03
CA ILE A 62 -8.59 23.28 15.95
C ILE A 62 -7.07 23.33 15.81
N LEU A 63 -6.44 24.50 15.82
CA LEU A 63 -4.98 24.62 15.79
C LEU A 63 -4.30 23.90 16.96
N ASN A 64 -4.86 24.07 18.16
CA ASN A 64 -4.32 23.48 19.38
C ASN A 64 -4.41 21.95 19.39
N GLU A 65 -5.39 21.38 18.69
CA GLU A 65 -5.61 19.93 18.62
C GLU A 65 -4.37 19.17 18.14
N ILE A 66 -3.68 19.68 17.11
CA ILE A 66 -2.41 19.11 16.64
C ILE A 66 -1.20 19.74 17.34
N ALA A 67 -1.27 21.01 17.72
CA ALA A 67 -0.13 21.73 18.27
C ALA A 67 0.31 21.21 19.65
N TYR A 68 -0.65 20.82 20.50
CA TYR A 68 -0.40 20.43 21.89
C TYR A 68 -0.19 18.92 22.09
N GLN A 69 -0.16 18.13 21.02
CA GLN A 69 0.20 16.72 21.13
C GLN A 69 1.65 16.58 21.64
N PRO A 70 1.92 15.70 22.63
CA PRO A 70 3.21 15.63 23.28
C PRO A 70 4.27 14.97 22.39
N ALA A 71 5.31 15.73 22.03
CA ALA A 71 6.45 15.20 21.27
C ALA A 71 7.24 14.10 22.00
N SER A 72 7.11 13.98 23.33
CA SER A 72 7.73 12.93 24.13
C SER A 72 7.14 11.54 23.86
N ASN A 73 5.86 11.47 23.49
CA ASN A 73 5.24 10.25 22.97
C ASN A 73 5.12 10.36 21.44
N LEU A 74 6.28 10.32 20.78
CA LEU A 74 6.39 10.70 19.38
C LEU A 74 5.55 9.82 18.45
N TYR A 75 5.55 8.49 18.65
CA TYR A 75 4.81 7.58 17.78
C TYR A 75 3.31 7.79 17.88
N ASP A 76 2.74 7.83 19.09
CA ASP A 76 1.29 7.98 19.25
C ASP A 76 0.82 9.37 18.81
N SER A 77 1.57 10.42 19.11
CA SER A 77 1.28 11.77 18.61
C SER A 77 1.34 11.82 17.08
N ASN A 78 2.33 11.16 16.47
CA ASN A 78 2.45 11.10 15.02
C ASN A 78 1.33 10.30 14.36
N LYS A 79 0.97 9.14 14.94
CA LYS A 79 -0.16 8.33 14.50
C LYS A 79 -1.46 9.14 14.56
N TYR A 80 -1.69 9.83 15.67
CA TYR A 80 -2.88 10.66 15.86
C TYR A 80 -2.95 11.82 14.85
N ILE A 81 -1.87 12.60 14.73
CA ILE A 81 -1.81 13.72 13.79
C ILE A 81 -1.97 13.22 12.35
N CYS A 82 -1.25 12.18 11.93
CA CYS A 82 -1.40 11.62 10.58
C CYS A 82 -2.83 11.14 10.30
N LYS A 83 -3.53 10.56 11.29
CA LYS A 83 -4.95 10.20 11.17
C LYS A 83 -5.80 11.45 10.92
N LEU A 84 -5.57 12.54 11.64
CA LEU A 84 -6.27 13.82 11.41
C LEU A 84 -5.94 14.44 10.04
N LEU A 85 -4.69 14.35 9.57
CA LEU A 85 -4.31 14.83 8.24
C LEU A 85 -4.99 14.02 7.14
N ALA A 86 -5.07 12.70 7.31
CA ALA A 86 -5.71 11.81 6.37
C ALA A 86 -7.24 11.98 6.40
N ASP A 87 -7.88 11.76 7.54
CA ASP A 87 -9.33 11.58 7.63
C ASP A 87 -10.10 12.84 8.04
N GLY A 88 -9.41 13.84 8.59
CA GLY A 88 -10.08 14.92 9.31
C GLY A 88 -10.77 14.42 10.58
N PHE A 89 -11.66 15.23 11.14
CA PHE A 89 -12.41 14.87 12.35
C PHE A 89 -13.72 15.64 12.47
N ALA A 90 -14.67 15.06 13.19
CA ALA A 90 -15.90 15.73 13.58
C ALA A 90 -15.60 16.76 14.68
N PHE A 91 -15.81 18.03 14.38
CA PHE A 91 -15.61 19.15 15.29
C PHE A 91 -16.96 19.63 15.84
N LYS A 92 -17.10 19.48 17.17
CA LYS A 92 -18.26 20.00 17.90
C LYS A 92 -18.11 21.48 18.15
N ARG A 93 -19.12 22.25 17.73
CA ARG A 93 -19.07 23.71 17.82
C ARG A 93 -19.44 24.22 19.20
N ASN A 94 -18.89 25.37 19.57
CA ASN A 94 -19.14 25.98 20.88
C ASN A 94 -20.58 26.49 21.00
N ASN A 95 -21.17 26.95 19.89
CA ASN A 95 -22.55 27.41 19.83
C ASN A 95 -23.47 26.24 19.45
N PRO A 96 -24.33 25.74 20.36
CA PRO A 96 -25.23 24.62 20.08
C PRO A 96 -26.25 24.88 18.96
N ALA A 97 -26.47 26.15 18.58
CA ALA A 97 -27.35 26.50 17.47
C ALA A 97 -26.68 26.30 16.09
N LYS A 98 -25.35 26.17 16.03
CA LYS A 98 -24.62 25.90 14.80
C LYS A 98 -24.41 24.40 14.62
N LYS A 99 -24.51 23.92 13.38
CA LYS A 99 -24.23 22.51 13.06
C LYS A 99 -22.75 22.20 13.25
N ASP A 100 -22.46 21.02 13.78
CA ASP A 100 -21.11 20.46 13.82
C ASP A 100 -20.51 20.37 12.42
N LEU A 101 -19.19 20.46 12.34
CA LEU A 101 -18.45 20.46 11.08
C LEU A 101 -17.52 19.25 11.01
N HIS A 102 -17.29 18.73 9.80
CA HIS A 102 -16.16 17.83 9.57
C HIS A 102 -14.96 18.65 9.10
N ILE A 103 -13.94 18.78 9.95
CA ILE A 103 -12.77 19.59 9.67
C ILE A 103 -11.65 18.72 9.10
N ARG A 104 -11.05 19.18 7.99
CA ARG A 104 -9.82 18.64 7.42
C ARG A 104 -8.70 19.66 7.51
N TYR A 105 -7.50 19.18 7.82
CA TYR A 105 -6.27 20.00 7.79
C TYR A 105 -5.68 20.13 6.38
N ILE A 106 -6.07 19.24 5.47
CA ILE A 106 -5.68 19.22 4.07
C ILE A 106 -6.95 19.03 3.23
N ASP A 107 -7.16 19.87 2.24
CA ASP A 107 -8.24 19.73 1.27
C ASP A 107 -7.86 18.62 0.27
N VAL A 108 -8.48 17.46 0.44
CA VAL A 108 -8.25 16.26 -0.39
C VAL A 108 -9.09 16.26 -1.66
N GLU A 109 -10.13 17.09 -1.73
CA GLU A 109 -11.04 17.16 -2.87
C GLU A 109 -10.53 18.17 -3.90
N ASN A 110 -10.10 19.35 -3.43
CA ASN A 110 -9.62 20.45 -4.26
C ASN A 110 -8.19 20.82 -3.84
N VAL A 111 -7.22 20.09 -4.38
CA VAL A 111 -5.80 20.19 -4.02
C VAL A 111 -5.26 21.62 -4.11
N GLU A 112 -5.72 22.42 -5.08
CA GLU A 112 -5.30 23.81 -5.29
C GLU A 112 -5.74 24.79 -4.18
N ASN A 113 -6.66 24.37 -3.29
CA ASN A 113 -7.00 25.17 -2.12
C ASN A 113 -5.91 25.15 -1.04
N ASN A 114 -5.02 24.16 -1.08
CA ASN A 114 -3.95 24.02 -0.12
C ASN A 114 -2.75 24.93 -0.43
N ILE A 115 -2.06 25.35 0.62
CA ILE A 115 -0.80 26.10 0.54
C ILE A 115 0.36 25.11 0.64
N PHE A 116 0.99 24.83 -0.49
CA PHE A 116 2.22 24.02 -0.56
C PHE A 116 3.44 24.93 -0.45
N LYS A 117 4.30 24.68 0.54
CA LYS A 117 5.51 25.49 0.77
C LYS A 117 6.73 24.61 0.95
N VAL A 118 7.85 25.00 0.35
CA VAL A 118 9.17 24.40 0.53
C VAL A 118 10.03 25.38 1.34
N VAL A 119 10.54 24.93 2.47
CA VAL A 119 11.34 25.75 3.40
C VAL A 119 12.70 25.12 3.60
N ASN A 120 13.75 25.91 3.48
CA ASN A 120 15.12 25.49 3.76
C ASN A 120 15.74 26.36 4.86
N GLN A 121 16.85 25.95 5.46
CA GLN A 121 17.56 26.76 6.47
C GLN A 121 16.69 27.19 7.68
N LEU A 122 15.69 26.38 8.05
CA LEU A 122 14.84 26.65 9.21
C LEU A 122 15.53 26.18 10.49
N GLU A 123 15.97 27.14 11.30
CA GLU A 123 16.51 26.84 12.63
C GLU A 123 15.42 26.38 13.60
N ILE A 124 15.51 25.15 14.08
CA ILE A 124 14.57 24.56 15.03
C ILE A 124 15.30 24.25 16.33
N GLN A 125 14.81 24.84 17.42
CA GLN A 125 15.37 24.62 18.75
C GLN A 125 14.56 23.53 19.47
N GLY A 126 15.18 22.39 19.74
CA GLY A 126 14.67 21.40 20.68
C GLY A 126 15.61 21.24 21.86
N SER A 127 16.04 20.01 22.17
CA SER A 127 17.16 19.81 23.11
C SER A 127 18.48 20.31 22.53
N GLU A 128 18.63 20.23 21.21
CA GLU A 128 19.73 20.81 20.45
C GLU A 128 19.17 21.67 19.31
N LEU A 129 19.97 22.65 18.86
CA LEU A 129 19.65 23.40 17.64
C LEU A 129 19.92 22.51 16.42
N ARG A 130 18.91 22.36 15.56
CA ARG A 130 19.03 21.62 14.29
C ARG A 130 18.46 22.44 13.14
N ILE A 131 19.01 22.22 11.95
CA ILE A 131 18.60 22.84 10.69
C ILE A 131 18.43 21.69 9.70
N PRO A 132 17.21 21.18 9.49
CA PRO A 132 16.93 20.25 8.41
C PRO A 132 17.17 20.93 7.06
N ASP A 133 17.66 20.17 6.07
CA ASP A 133 17.99 20.72 4.77
C ASP A 133 16.74 21.29 4.07
N ILE A 134 15.67 20.50 3.95
CA ILE A 134 14.40 20.94 3.37
C ILE A 134 13.22 20.38 4.16
N ILE A 135 12.22 21.22 4.40
CA ILE A 135 10.93 20.87 5.01
C ILE A 135 9.81 21.26 4.06
N LEU A 136 8.95 20.31 3.72
CA LEU A 136 7.73 20.57 2.96
C LEU A 136 6.56 20.76 3.90
N TYR A 137 5.82 21.82 3.64
CA TYR A 137 4.65 22.23 4.38
C TYR A 137 3.40 22.14 3.51
N ILE A 138 2.31 21.62 4.08
CA ILE A 138 0.96 21.75 3.52
C ILE A 138 0.12 22.50 4.55
N ASN A 139 -0.45 23.64 4.15
CA ASN A 139 -1.24 24.52 5.03
C ASN A 139 -0.51 24.89 6.32
N GLY A 140 0.83 24.96 6.30
CA GLY A 140 1.65 25.28 7.47
C GLY A 140 2.00 24.09 8.38
N ILE A 141 1.64 22.86 8.02
CA ILE A 141 2.00 21.63 8.73
C ILE A 141 3.25 20.99 8.08
N PRO A 142 4.35 20.71 8.82
CA PRO A 142 5.58 20.15 8.26
C PRO A 142 5.44 18.65 7.99
N VAL A 143 4.93 18.30 6.81
CA VAL A 143 4.56 16.93 6.45
C VAL A 143 5.73 16.09 5.95
N VAL A 144 6.76 16.67 5.35
CA VAL A 144 7.92 15.91 4.83
C VAL A 144 9.21 16.63 5.19
N VAL A 145 10.21 15.85 5.60
CA VAL A 145 11.57 16.34 5.87
C VAL A 145 12.54 15.62 4.95
N LEU A 146 13.34 16.38 4.21
CA LEU A 146 14.37 15.85 3.34
C LEU A 146 15.75 16.12 3.96
N GLU A 147 16.62 15.13 3.88
CA GLU A 147 18.03 15.24 4.22
C GLU A 147 18.88 14.88 3.02
N LEU A 148 19.79 15.79 2.69
CA LEU A 148 20.63 15.76 1.50
C LEU A 148 22.08 15.46 1.90
N LYS A 149 22.81 14.78 1.03
CA LYS A 149 24.22 14.46 1.22
C LYS A 149 25.02 14.74 -0.03
N THR A 150 26.30 15.07 0.16
CA THR A 150 27.21 15.34 -0.95
C THR A 150 27.51 14.08 -1.77
N LEU A 151 27.55 14.21 -3.09
CA LEU A 151 28.09 13.16 -3.99
C LEU A 151 29.62 13.21 -4.11
N ILE A 152 30.27 14.22 -3.55
CA ILE A 152 31.73 14.42 -3.71
C ILE A 152 32.52 13.48 -2.80
N ASN A 153 31.97 13.08 -1.65
CA ASN A 153 32.65 12.23 -0.68
C ASN A 153 31.95 10.88 -0.58
N GLU A 154 32.59 9.83 -1.11
CA GLU A 154 32.05 8.46 -1.12
C GLU A 154 31.87 7.85 0.28
N GLU A 155 32.54 8.40 1.30
CA GLU A 155 32.35 7.96 2.70
C GLU A 155 31.05 8.47 3.31
N ILE A 156 30.41 9.48 2.71
CA ILE A 156 29.14 10.06 3.14
C ILE A 156 28.05 9.55 2.21
N THR A 157 27.07 8.85 2.78
CA THR A 157 26.01 8.22 1.99
C THR A 157 24.62 8.67 2.44
N ILE A 158 23.59 8.33 1.68
CA ILE A 158 22.20 8.53 2.11
C ILE A 158 21.84 7.79 3.41
N TYR A 159 22.65 6.81 3.84
CA TYR A 159 22.51 6.19 5.17
C TYR A 159 22.85 7.17 6.31
N ASP A 160 23.73 8.14 6.09
CA ASP A 160 24.03 9.19 7.06
C ASP A 160 22.88 10.19 7.19
N ALA A 161 22.20 10.49 6.08
CA ALA A 161 20.92 11.22 6.09
C ALA A 161 19.85 10.45 6.87
N PHE A 162 19.74 9.13 6.66
CA PHE A 162 18.82 8.29 7.44
C PHE A 162 19.10 8.38 8.94
N LYS A 163 20.35 8.19 9.38
CA LYS A 163 20.74 8.34 10.79
C LYS A 163 20.47 9.76 11.32
N GLN A 164 20.62 10.78 10.49
CA GLN A 164 20.30 12.17 10.85
C GLN A 164 18.83 12.31 11.23
N LEU A 165 17.93 11.80 10.39
CA LEU A 165 16.49 11.86 10.61
C LEU A 165 16.04 10.98 11.78
N THR A 166 16.39 9.69 11.75
CA THR A 166 15.78 8.67 12.62
C THR A 166 16.43 8.56 14.00
N ILE A 167 17.65 9.06 14.16
CA ILE A 167 18.37 9.05 15.45
C ILE A 167 18.54 10.47 15.97
N ARG A 168 19.21 11.35 15.22
CA ARG A 168 19.57 12.69 15.72
C ARG A 168 18.35 13.58 15.84
N TYR A 169 17.56 13.76 14.78
CA TYR A 169 16.39 14.62 14.80
C TYR A 169 15.27 14.04 15.67
N LYS A 170 15.08 12.71 15.64
CA LYS A 170 14.16 12.01 16.57
C LYS A 170 14.45 12.34 18.03
N ARG A 171 15.72 12.45 18.42
CA ARG A 171 16.13 12.84 19.77
C ARG A 171 16.07 14.34 20.00
N ASP A 172 16.59 15.12 19.05
CA ASP A 172 16.95 16.53 19.28
C ASP A 172 15.79 17.50 19.03
N ILE A 173 14.95 17.22 18.02
CA ILE A 173 13.84 18.07 17.58
C ILE A 173 12.55 17.26 17.34
N PRO A 174 12.09 16.43 18.32
CA PRO A 174 10.90 15.58 18.15
C PRO A 174 9.61 16.39 17.88
N GLU A 175 9.59 17.68 18.26
CA GLU A 175 8.49 18.59 17.98
C GLU A 175 8.22 18.76 16.46
N LEU A 176 9.26 18.77 15.62
CA LEU A 176 9.09 18.75 14.16
C LEU A 176 8.47 17.43 13.70
N LEU A 177 8.97 16.34 14.26
CA LEU A 177 8.74 14.99 13.75
C LEU A 177 7.37 14.43 14.14
N LYS A 178 6.69 15.01 15.14
CA LYS A 178 5.31 14.59 15.47
C LYS A 178 4.32 14.87 14.33
N TYR A 179 4.58 15.85 13.46
CA TYR A 179 3.73 16.12 12.27
C TYR A 179 4.19 15.37 11.01
N ASN A 180 5.40 14.79 11.03
CA ASN A 180 6.03 14.23 9.85
C ASN A 180 5.25 13.02 9.30
N VAL A 181 4.88 13.07 8.03
CA VAL A 181 4.27 11.94 7.33
C VAL A 181 5.36 10.97 6.86
N PHE A 182 6.37 11.45 6.16
CA PHE A 182 7.51 10.63 5.75
C PHE A 182 8.76 11.48 5.54
N CYS A 183 9.91 10.84 5.37
CA CYS A 183 11.18 11.47 5.11
C CYS A 183 11.73 11.07 3.75
N VAL A 184 12.61 11.92 3.20
CA VAL A 184 13.43 11.60 2.03
C VAL A 184 14.90 11.69 2.42
N ILE A 185 15.67 10.75 1.92
CA ILE A 185 17.13 10.75 1.97
C ILE A 185 17.64 10.80 0.53
N SER A 186 18.55 11.71 0.25
CA SER A 186 19.02 11.93 -1.10
C SER A 186 20.47 12.39 -1.17
N ASP A 187 21.18 11.96 -2.21
CA ASP A 187 22.41 12.58 -2.68
C ASP A 187 22.24 13.19 -4.09
N GLY A 188 21.01 13.19 -4.61
CA GLY A 188 20.66 13.66 -5.95
C GLY A 188 20.68 12.59 -7.04
N VAL A 189 21.21 11.40 -6.76
CA VAL A 189 21.19 10.23 -7.66
C VAL A 189 20.48 9.04 -7.00
N ASN A 190 20.79 8.79 -5.72
CA ASN A 190 20.13 7.83 -4.88
C ASN A 190 19.07 8.57 -4.07
N ASN A 191 17.81 8.34 -4.42
CA ASN A 191 16.66 9.03 -3.82
C ASN A 191 15.75 7.99 -3.20
N LYS A 192 15.60 8.01 -1.88
CA LYS A 192 14.72 7.07 -1.18
C LYS A 192 13.79 7.79 -0.22
N ALA A 193 12.55 7.32 -0.13
CA ALA A 193 11.55 7.78 0.81
C ALA A 193 11.15 6.66 1.76
N GLY A 194 10.90 7.01 3.02
CA GLY A 194 10.52 6.07 4.06
C GLY A 194 10.04 6.81 5.30
N THR A 195 9.66 6.08 6.34
CA THR A 195 9.12 6.71 7.55
C THR A 195 10.15 6.76 8.68
N LEU A 196 9.97 7.67 9.63
CA LEU A 196 10.80 7.76 10.84
C LEU A 196 10.83 6.48 11.69
N PHE A 197 9.85 5.60 11.49
CA PHE A 197 9.68 4.37 12.26
C PHE A 197 10.04 3.12 11.45
N SER A 198 10.42 3.30 10.18
CA SER A 198 10.86 2.21 9.31
C SER A 198 12.39 2.06 9.41
N PRO A 199 12.92 0.83 9.48
CA PRO A 199 14.35 0.63 9.32
C PRO A 199 14.76 0.92 7.87
N TYR A 200 16.08 1.08 7.65
CA TYR A 200 16.64 1.62 6.40
C TYR A 200 16.27 0.81 5.16
N GLU A 201 16.14 -0.52 5.29
CA GLU A 201 15.76 -1.43 4.21
C GLU A 201 14.35 -1.19 3.65
N PHE A 202 13.49 -0.44 4.35
CA PHE A 202 12.16 -0.04 3.86
C PHE A 202 12.11 1.42 3.39
N PHE A 203 13.26 2.04 3.14
CA PHE A 203 13.34 3.26 2.37
C PHE A 203 13.48 2.87 0.89
N TYR A 204 12.51 3.25 0.06
CA TYR A 204 12.44 2.88 -1.35
C TYR A 204 12.44 4.10 -2.27
N GLY A 205 12.93 3.94 -3.49
CA GLY A 205 12.85 4.99 -4.50
C GLY A 205 11.46 5.09 -5.13
N TRP A 206 11.13 6.29 -5.62
CA TRP A 206 9.92 6.53 -6.38
C TRP A 206 10.27 6.66 -7.87
N HIS A 207 10.16 5.56 -8.61
CA HIS A 207 10.79 5.42 -9.93
C HIS A 207 9.87 5.71 -11.13
N LYS A 208 8.60 6.12 -10.92
CA LYS A 208 7.67 6.49 -12.00
C LYS A 208 6.89 7.77 -11.67
N ILE A 209 6.72 8.65 -12.64
CA ILE A 209 5.91 9.87 -12.62
C ILE A 209 4.42 9.59 -12.81
N THR A 210 4.04 8.75 -13.78
CA THR A 210 2.63 8.46 -14.11
C THR A 210 2.22 7.01 -13.86
N GLY A 211 3.19 6.11 -13.83
CA GLY A 211 3.00 4.68 -13.57
C GLY A 211 2.93 3.82 -14.83
N ASP A 212 2.93 4.42 -16.03
CA ASP A 212 2.87 3.71 -17.32
C ASP A 212 4.22 3.69 -18.04
N GLU A 213 5.13 4.57 -17.66
CA GLU A 213 6.48 4.64 -18.20
C GLU A 213 7.43 3.60 -17.57
N PRO A 214 8.58 3.32 -18.23
CA PRO A 214 9.66 2.56 -17.61
C PRO A 214 10.18 3.22 -16.34
N GLN A 215 10.65 2.41 -15.39
CA GLN A 215 11.23 2.90 -14.14
C GLN A 215 12.52 3.71 -14.38
N ALA A 216 12.60 4.87 -13.74
CA ALA A 216 13.78 5.72 -13.69
C ALA A 216 14.82 5.11 -12.75
N LEU A 217 15.96 4.67 -13.28
CA LEU A 217 16.95 3.88 -12.51
C LEU A 217 18.29 4.57 -12.27
N VAL A 218 18.57 5.65 -12.99
CA VAL A 218 19.92 6.20 -13.03
C VAL A 218 19.91 7.72 -12.98
N GLY A 219 20.83 8.28 -12.21
CA GLY A 219 21.16 9.71 -12.26
C GLY A 219 19.99 10.61 -11.91
N LEU A 220 19.89 11.73 -12.63
CA LEU A 220 18.87 12.76 -12.41
C LEU A 220 17.44 12.30 -12.68
N GLU A 221 17.25 11.20 -13.42
CA GLU A 221 15.91 10.66 -13.68
C GLU A 221 15.22 10.24 -12.38
N THR A 222 15.96 9.72 -11.39
CA THR A 222 15.39 9.31 -10.09
C THR A 222 14.93 10.52 -9.27
N THR A 223 15.65 11.65 -9.35
CA THR A 223 15.21 12.92 -8.75
C THR A 223 13.97 13.44 -9.48
N HIS A 224 13.96 13.41 -10.81
CA HIS A 224 12.79 13.84 -11.59
C HIS A 224 11.56 12.98 -11.30
N SER A 225 11.69 11.66 -11.19
CA SER A 225 10.59 10.76 -10.87
C SER A 225 10.11 10.95 -9.43
N LEU A 226 11.01 11.23 -8.48
CA LEU A 226 10.63 11.60 -7.12
C LEU A 226 9.82 12.91 -7.08
N ILE A 227 10.33 13.97 -7.71
CA ILE A 227 9.70 15.29 -7.69
C ILE A 227 8.38 15.30 -8.46
N LYS A 228 8.37 14.88 -9.73
CA LYS A 228 7.17 14.94 -10.58
C LYS A 228 6.19 13.79 -10.30
N GLY A 229 6.71 12.69 -9.76
CA GLY A 229 5.91 11.56 -9.29
C GLY A 229 5.44 11.82 -7.87
N MET A 230 6.20 11.41 -6.87
CA MET A 230 5.78 11.42 -5.48
C MET A 230 5.32 12.79 -4.98
N PHE A 231 5.99 13.87 -5.41
CA PHE A 231 5.70 15.25 -4.99
C PHE A 231 4.85 16.06 -5.97
N ASP A 232 4.21 15.42 -6.95
CA ASP A 232 3.03 16.02 -7.55
C ASP A 232 2.01 16.33 -6.43
N LYS A 233 1.45 17.55 -6.43
CA LYS A 233 0.62 18.02 -5.31
C LYS A 233 -0.57 17.09 -5.05
N LYS A 234 -1.23 16.62 -6.11
CA LYS A 234 -2.38 15.72 -5.99
C LYS A 234 -1.93 14.37 -5.45
N ARG A 235 -0.83 13.83 -5.97
CA ARG A 235 -0.26 12.57 -5.51
C ARG A 235 0.22 12.61 -4.06
N LEU A 236 0.87 13.69 -3.64
CA LEU A 236 1.30 13.86 -2.25
C LEU A 236 0.11 13.88 -1.30
N VAL A 237 -0.94 14.64 -1.63
CA VAL A 237 -2.19 14.67 -0.84
C VAL A 237 -2.85 13.30 -0.83
N ASP A 238 -2.90 12.61 -1.96
CA ASP A 238 -3.45 11.25 -2.07
C ASP A 238 -2.64 10.24 -1.24
N ILE A 239 -1.31 10.33 -1.24
CA ILE A 239 -0.44 9.49 -0.39
C ILE A 239 -0.74 9.71 1.09
N ILE A 240 -0.81 10.97 1.53
CA ILE A 240 -1.14 11.32 2.92
C ILE A 240 -2.55 10.82 3.28
N HIS A 241 -3.50 10.95 2.35
CA HIS A 241 -4.88 10.53 2.57
C HIS A 241 -5.01 9.01 2.60
N HIS A 242 -4.40 8.26 1.68
CA HIS A 242 -4.77 6.86 1.45
C HIS A 242 -3.65 5.83 1.59
N PHE A 243 -2.38 6.24 1.69
CA PHE A 243 -1.27 5.31 1.51
C PHE A 243 -0.22 5.32 2.63
N VAL A 244 -0.60 5.82 3.80
CA VAL A 244 0.21 5.74 5.03
C VAL A 244 -0.54 4.93 6.07
N LEU A 245 -0.09 3.71 6.31
CA LEU A 245 -0.71 2.77 7.24
C LEU A 245 -0.04 2.84 8.61
N PHE A 246 -0.86 3.01 9.64
CA PHE A 246 -0.53 2.67 11.02
C PHE A 246 -1.38 1.47 11.43
N PRO A 247 -0.79 0.35 11.86
CA PRO A 247 -1.57 -0.73 12.42
C PRO A 247 -2.30 -0.28 13.69
N ASP A 248 -3.54 -0.74 13.90
CA ASP A 248 -4.38 -0.39 15.04
C ASP A 248 -3.65 -0.70 16.35
N THR A 249 -3.10 -1.90 16.43
CA THR A 249 -2.24 -2.38 17.50
C THR A 249 -0.87 -2.76 16.94
N SER A 250 0.20 -2.36 17.64
CA SER A 250 1.54 -2.80 17.27
C SER A 250 2.45 -2.84 18.49
N LYS A 251 3.26 -3.90 18.61
CA LYS A 251 4.30 -3.99 19.64
C LYS A 251 5.56 -3.19 19.30
N LYS A 252 5.73 -2.86 18.02
CA LYS A 252 6.82 -2.04 17.48
C LYS A 252 6.16 -0.77 16.95
N GLU A 253 6.71 0.41 17.22
CA GLU A 253 6.24 1.66 16.60
C GLU A 253 6.27 1.48 15.07
N THR A 254 5.15 1.13 14.42
CA THR A 254 5.14 0.70 13.02
C THR A 254 4.36 1.71 12.19
N LYS A 255 5.01 2.27 11.17
CA LYS A 255 4.40 3.12 10.17
C LYS A 255 4.86 2.67 8.80
N ILE A 256 3.91 2.46 7.88
CA ILE A 256 4.18 1.90 6.55
C ILE A 256 3.75 2.91 5.50
N LEU A 257 4.72 3.37 4.71
CA LEU A 257 4.51 4.18 3.51
C LEU A 257 4.43 3.25 2.30
N CYS A 258 3.48 3.48 1.40
CA CYS A 258 3.38 2.68 0.19
C CYS A 258 4.60 2.84 -0.72
N CYS A 259 4.92 1.80 -1.49
CA CYS A 259 5.80 1.92 -2.65
C CYS A 259 5.02 2.39 -3.88
N TYR A 260 5.70 3.03 -4.84
CA TYR A 260 5.05 3.50 -6.08
C TYR A 260 4.25 2.42 -6.84
N PRO A 261 4.66 1.13 -6.97
CA PRO A 261 3.84 0.14 -7.66
C PRO A 261 2.51 -0.12 -6.94
N GLN A 262 2.51 -0.07 -5.60
CA GLN A 262 1.29 -0.26 -4.80
C GLN A 262 0.33 0.92 -4.99
N TYR A 263 0.86 2.14 -5.05
CA TYR A 263 0.09 3.36 -5.31
C TYR A 263 -0.60 3.32 -6.68
N TYR A 264 0.15 3.04 -7.75
CA TYR A 264 -0.40 3.03 -9.10
C TYR A 264 -1.36 1.86 -9.32
N ALA A 265 -1.03 0.67 -8.86
CA ALA A 265 -1.90 -0.50 -8.99
C ALA A 265 -3.24 -0.29 -8.28
N ALA A 266 -3.23 0.18 -7.02
CA ALA A 266 -4.47 0.41 -6.27
C ALA A 266 -5.36 1.48 -6.94
N ASN A 267 -4.77 2.58 -7.40
CA ASN A 267 -5.51 3.64 -8.09
C ASN A 267 -6.07 3.19 -9.46
N LYS A 268 -5.27 2.49 -10.28
CA LYS A 268 -5.73 1.97 -11.58
C LYS A 268 -6.83 0.92 -11.40
N LEU A 269 -6.69 0.00 -10.44
CA LEU A 269 -7.74 -0.96 -10.09
C LEU A 269 -9.01 -0.27 -9.61
N TYR A 270 -8.91 0.74 -8.74
CA TYR A 270 -10.05 1.53 -8.29
C TYR A 270 -10.85 2.10 -9.47
N GLN A 271 -10.17 2.73 -10.44
CA GLN A 271 -10.82 3.28 -11.63
C GLN A 271 -11.43 2.17 -12.51
N ASN A 272 -10.70 1.07 -12.70
CA ASN A 272 -11.18 -0.05 -13.49
C ASN A 272 -12.45 -0.69 -12.88
N ILE A 273 -12.47 -0.87 -11.56
CA ILE A 273 -13.62 -1.37 -10.80
C ILE A 273 -14.80 -0.40 -10.91
N LYS A 274 -14.56 0.92 -10.80
CA LYS A 274 -15.61 1.94 -10.96
C LYS A 274 -16.31 1.83 -12.32
N GLN A 275 -15.53 1.56 -13.38
CA GLN A 275 -16.03 1.42 -14.74
C GLN A 275 -16.75 0.08 -14.99
N HIS A 276 -16.22 -1.03 -14.45
CA HIS A 276 -16.70 -2.39 -14.78
C HIS A 276 -17.70 -2.96 -13.79
N ARG A 277 -17.98 -2.29 -12.67
CA ARG A 277 -19.01 -2.74 -11.73
C ARG A 277 -20.40 -2.76 -12.37
N LYS A 278 -21.21 -3.73 -11.96
CA LYS A 278 -22.61 -3.83 -12.35
C LYS A 278 -23.46 -2.73 -11.67
N PRO A 279 -24.61 -2.34 -12.25
CA PRO A 279 -25.27 -2.95 -13.42
C PRO A 279 -24.74 -2.47 -14.78
N GLN A 280 -23.91 -1.43 -14.84
CA GLN A 280 -23.47 -0.85 -16.11
C GLN A 280 -22.32 -1.62 -16.76
N GLY A 281 -21.44 -2.23 -15.96
CA GLY A 281 -20.31 -3.04 -16.44
C GLY A 281 -20.55 -4.54 -16.39
N ASP A 282 -19.51 -5.31 -16.70
CA ASP A 282 -19.53 -6.77 -16.82
C ASP A 282 -19.17 -7.50 -15.50
N GLY A 283 -18.80 -6.76 -14.45
CA GLY A 283 -18.35 -7.29 -13.17
C GLY A 283 -16.87 -7.72 -13.16
N LYS A 284 -16.08 -7.40 -14.19
CA LYS A 284 -14.66 -7.76 -14.30
C LYS A 284 -13.78 -6.60 -13.83
N GLY A 285 -13.43 -6.60 -12.55
CA GLY A 285 -12.67 -5.53 -11.89
C GLY A 285 -11.19 -5.46 -12.25
N GLY A 286 -10.66 -6.44 -12.98
CA GLY A 286 -9.31 -6.49 -13.53
C GLY A 286 -8.33 -7.32 -12.72
N ILE A 287 -7.12 -7.47 -13.26
CA ILE A 287 -6.01 -8.18 -12.63
C ILE A 287 -4.85 -7.24 -12.31
N TYR A 288 -4.28 -7.36 -11.12
CA TYR A 288 -2.94 -6.87 -10.83
C TYR A 288 -1.93 -8.01 -10.93
N PHE A 289 -0.98 -7.85 -11.86
CA PHE A 289 0.14 -8.77 -12.02
C PHE A 289 1.35 -8.25 -11.23
N GLY A 290 1.44 -8.65 -9.96
CA GLY A 290 2.53 -8.24 -9.07
C GLY A 290 3.51 -9.37 -8.76
N ALA A 291 4.80 -9.08 -8.81
CA ALA A 291 5.85 -10.01 -8.41
C ALA A 291 5.62 -10.60 -7.00
N THR A 292 5.94 -11.88 -6.81
CA THR A 292 5.84 -12.51 -5.50
C THR A 292 6.76 -11.81 -4.51
N GLY A 293 6.22 -11.41 -3.35
CA GLY A 293 6.96 -10.66 -2.33
C GLY A 293 6.91 -9.13 -2.49
N CYS A 294 6.29 -8.57 -3.53
CA CYS A 294 6.23 -7.11 -3.74
C CYS A 294 5.22 -6.36 -2.83
N GLY A 295 4.63 -7.04 -1.84
CA GLY A 295 3.58 -6.46 -0.98
C GLY A 295 2.19 -6.40 -1.63
N LYS A 296 1.76 -7.45 -2.34
CA LYS A 296 0.39 -7.56 -2.89
C LYS A 296 -0.70 -7.36 -1.82
N SER A 297 -0.50 -7.92 -0.64
CA SER A 297 -1.41 -7.77 0.50
C SER A 297 -1.62 -6.31 0.91
N PHE A 298 -0.56 -5.49 0.93
CA PHE A 298 -0.68 -4.05 1.15
C PHE A 298 -1.40 -3.36 0.00
N THR A 299 -1.18 -3.78 -1.24
CA THR A 299 -1.91 -3.23 -2.39
C THR A 299 -3.41 -3.51 -2.28
N MET A 300 -3.81 -4.70 -1.82
CA MET A 300 -5.22 -5.01 -1.53
C MET A 300 -5.77 -4.15 -0.39
N LEU A 301 -4.97 -3.91 0.65
CA LEU A 301 -5.34 -3.07 1.79
C LEU A 301 -5.59 -1.62 1.35
N TYR A 302 -4.68 -1.05 0.55
CA TYR A 302 -4.83 0.30 0.00
C TYR A 302 -6.03 0.39 -0.94
N LEU A 303 -6.21 -0.59 -1.84
CA LEU A 303 -7.40 -0.66 -2.69
C LEU A 303 -8.69 -0.74 -1.85
N THR A 304 -8.69 -1.52 -0.78
CA THR A 304 -9.83 -1.63 0.14
C THR A 304 -10.12 -0.27 0.80
N ARG A 305 -9.10 0.45 1.28
CA ARG A 305 -9.29 1.82 1.81
C ARG A 305 -9.88 2.76 0.75
N LEU A 306 -9.36 2.76 -0.48
CA LEU A 306 -9.88 3.60 -1.57
C LEU A 306 -11.37 3.31 -1.83
N LEU A 307 -11.73 2.03 -1.94
CA LEU A 307 -13.11 1.60 -2.20
C LEU A 307 -14.05 1.96 -1.03
N MET A 308 -13.60 1.76 0.22
CA MET A 308 -14.41 2.01 1.42
C MET A 308 -14.61 3.50 1.71
N ARG A 309 -13.60 4.33 1.42
CA ARG A 309 -13.65 5.79 1.65
C ARG A 309 -14.25 6.58 0.49
N SER A 310 -14.51 5.93 -0.64
CA SER A 310 -15.09 6.58 -1.80
C SER A 310 -16.60 6.72 -1.71
N THR A 311 -17.08 7.91 -2.09
CA THR A 311 -18.51 8.20 -2.29
C THR A 311 -19.09 7.50 -3.51
N ASP A 312 -18.25 7.09 -4.48
CA ASP A 312 -18.70 6.40 -5.69
C ASP A 312 -19.28 5.03 -5.37
N PHE A 313 -18.82 4.34 -4.32
CA PHE A 313 -19.10 2.92 -4.06
C PHE A 313 -20.12 2.66 -2.94
N SER A 314 -20.71 3.71 -2.37
CA SER A 314 -21.77 3.60 -1.35
C SER A 314 -21.40 2.66 -0.19
N ALA A 315 -20.15 2.75 0.30
CA ALA A 315 -19.57 1.83 1.27
C ALA A 315 -19.78 0.36 0.85
N PRO A 316 -18.98 -0.15 -0.10
CA PRO A 316 -19.17 -1.49 -0.63
C PRO A 316 -18.89 -2.54 0.44
N THR A 317 -19.42 -3.74 0.26
CA THR A 317 -18.96 -4.91 1.02
C THR A 317 -17.80 -5.55 0.27
N ILE A 318 -16.67 -5.76 0.95
CA ILE A 318 -15.47 -6.36 0.36
C ILE A 318 -15.35 -7.81 0.84
N VAL A 319 -15.11 -8.75 -0.08
CA VAL A 319 -14.84 -10.16 0.24
C VAL A 319 -13.44 -10.50 -0.27
N ILE A 320 -12.52 -10.74 0.65
CA ILE A 320 -11.13 -11.10 0.35
C ILE A 320 -11.02 -12.61 0.37
N ILE A 321 -10.50 -13.18 -0.71
CA ILE A 321 -10.51 -14.63 -0.94
C ILE A 321 -9.09 -15.12 -1.16
N SER A 322 -8.61 -16.01 -0.30
CA SER A 322 -7.32 -16.69 -0.43
C SER A 322 -7.50 -18.16 -0.85
N ASP A 323 -6.47 -18.73 -1.49
CA ASP A 323 -6.40 -20.16 -1.85
C ASP A 323 -5.71 -21.02 -0.78
N ARG A 324 -5.06 -20.41 0.23
CA ARG A 324 -4.26 -21.12 1.24
C ARG A 324 -4.74 -20.83 2.66
N ASN A 325 -4.81 -21.88 3.47
CA ASN A 325 -5.10 -21.77 4.91
C ASN A 325 -4.00 -21.00 5.68
N ASP A 326 -2.72 -21.18 5.34
CA ASP A 326 -1.63 -20.55 6.10
C ASP A 326 -1.39 -19.07 5.74
N LEU A 327 -1.80 -18.68 4.52
CA LEU A 327 -1.76 -17.27 4.07
C LEU A 327 -2.96 -16.48 4.61
N ASP A 328 -4.01 -17.19 5.06
CA ASP A 328 -5.18 -16.63 5.74
C ASP A 328 -4.76 -15.91 7.03
N ASP A 329 -3.88 -16.51 7.84
CA ASP A 329 -3.49 -15.93 9.13
C ASP A 329 -2.76 -14.60 9.01
N GLN A 330 -1.86 -14.43 8.05
CA GLN A 330 -1.14 -13.16 7.89
C GLN A 330 -2.06 -12.08 7.30
N LEU A 331 -2.74 -12.38 6.19
CA LEU A 331 -3.64 -11.42 5.53
C LEU A 331 -4.77 -11.01 6.47
N SER A 332 -5.35 -11.97 7.19
CA SER A 332 -6.37 -11.71 8.21
C SER A 332 -5.84 -10.86 9.35
N ARG A 333 -4.64 -11.13 9.87
CA ARG A 333 -4.03 -10.27 10.90
C ARG A 333 -3.80 -8.85 10.40
N ASP A 334 -3.26 -8.68 9.20
CA ASP A 334 -2.98 -7.37 8.62
C ASP A 334 -4.27 -6.55 8.43
N PHE A 335 -5.33 -7.17 7.90
CA PHE A 335 -6.62 -6.51 7.69
C PHE A 335 -7.36 -6.21 9.00
N THR A 336 -7.45 -7.19 9.92
CA THR A 336 -8.12 -7.00 11.22
C THR A 336 -7.41 -5.99 12.12
N ASN A 337 -6.13 -5.72 11.85
CA ASN A 337 -5.32 -4.72 12.53
C ASN A 337 -5.22 -3.40 11.74
N ALA A 338 -6.13 -3.17 10.80
CA ALA A 338 -6.20 -1.97 9.97
C ALA A 338 -7.64 -1.43 9.88
N LYS A 339 -8.46 -1.63 10.91
CA LYS A 339 -9.85 -1.15 10.98
C LYS A 339 -9.94 0.36 10.96
N ASP A 340 -9.09 1.05 11.75
CA ASP A 340 -9.03 2.51 11.73
C ASP A 340 -8.62 3.01 10.34
N PHE A 341 -7.62 2.35 9.75
CA PHE A 341 -7.10 2.69 8.45
C PHE A 341 -8.13 2.46 7.33
N ILE A 342 -8.89 1.37 7.34
CA ILE A 342 -9.92 1.14 6.33
C ILE A 342 -11.14 2.03 6.62
N GLY A 343 -11.48 2.25 7.88
CA GLY A 343 -12.64 3.01 8.34
C GLY A 343 -13.90 2.17 8.55
N ASP A 344 -13.75 0.89 8.86
CA ASP A 344 -14.88 -0.01 9.17
C ASP A 344 -14.48 -0.98 10.29
N GLU A 345 -15.36 -1.13 11.29
CA GLU A 345 -15.15 -2.03 12.43
C GLU A 345 -15.42 -3.52 12.08
N HIS A 346 -16.18 -3.77 11.01
CA HIS A 346 -16.61 -5.09 10.55
C HIS A 346 -15.61 -5.73 9.60
N ILE A 347 -14.35 -5.77 10.00
CA ILE A 347 -13.31 -6.54 9.33
C ILE A 347 -13.17 -7.87 10.05
N LEU A 348 -13.67 -8.95 9.43
CA LEU A 348 -13.86 -10.25 10.08
C LEU A 348 -13.38 -11.39 9.20
N SER A 349 -12.72 -12.36 9.82
CA SER A 349 -12.44 -13.66 9.20
C SER A 349 -13.70 -14.52 9.27
N ILE A 350 -14.08 -15.10 8.15
CA ILE A 350 -15.25 -15.96 8.01
C ILE A 350 -14.86 -17.40 8.31
N THR A 351 -15.65 -18.09 9.12
CA THR A 351 -15.38 -19.48 9.51
C THR A 351 -15.98 -20.50 8.54
N SER A 352 -17.13 -20.18 7.94
CA SER A 352 -17.86 -21.05 7.01
C SER A 352 -18.67 -20.24 6.00
N ARG A 353 -19.21 -20.91 4.97
CA ARG A 353 -20.12 -20.25 4.03
C ARG A 353 -21.41 -19.77 4.68
N GLU A 354 -21.92 -20.52 5.65
CA GLU A 354 -23.12 -20.12 6.41
C GLU A 354 -22.86 -18.86 7.22
N ASP A 355 -21.68 -18.75 7.85
CA ASP A 355 -21.26 -17.53 8.55
C ASP A 355 -21.25 -16.32 7.60
N LEU A 356 -20.69 -16.46 6.39
CA LEU A 356 -20.77 -15.39 5.38
C LEU A 356 -22.21 -15.06 4.98
N ARG A 357 -23.08 -16.06 4.81
CA ARG A 357 -24.51 -15.87 4.52
C ARG A 357 -25.17 -15.03 5.62
N GLU A 358 -24.93 -15.35 6.88
CA GLU A 358 -25.45 -14.60 8.02
C GLU A 358 -24.91 -13.15 8.05
N LYS A 359 -23.61 -12.93 7.79
CA LYS A 359 -23.03 -11.57 7.78
C LYS A 359 -23.52 -10.70 6.61
N LEU A 360 -23.88 -11.31 5.48
CA LEU A 360 -24.43 -10.62 4.31
C LEU A 360 -25.94 -10.38 4.42
N ARG A 361 -26.68 -11.24 5.15
CA ARG A 361 -28.13 -11.15 5.27
C ARG A 361 -28.55 -9.83 5.91
N GLY A 362 -29.38 -9.06 5.19
CA GLY A 362 -29.90 -7.77 5.64
C GLY A 362 -28.86 -6.64 5.68
N ARG A 363 -27.63 -6.88 5.19
CA ARG A 363 -26.59 -5.86 5.09
C ARG A 363 -26.73 -5.11 3.77
N GLU A 364 -26.77 -3.78 3.82
CA GLU A 364 -26.87 -2.92 2.63
C GLU A 364 -25.52 -2.31 2.22
N SER A 365 -24.58 -2.16 3.17
CA SER A 365 -23.27 -1.54 2.96
C SER A 365 -22.24 -1.99 3.99
N GLY A 366 -20.97 -1.70 3.71
CA GLY A 366 -19.81 -1.90 4.56
C GLY A 366 -19.42 -3.36 4.80
N GLY A 367 -18.39 -3.54 5.61
CA GLY A 367 -17.83 -4.82 5.99
C GLY A 367 -16.76 -5.34 5.03
N VAL A 368 -15.70 -5.91 5.62
CA VAL A 368 -14.62 -6.59 4.92
C VAL A 368 -14.53 -8.00 5.47
N PHE A 369 -14.77 -8.99 4.61
CA PHE A 369 -14.85 -10.39 5.01
C PHE A 369 -13.71 -11.18 4.39
N LEU A 370 -12.85 -11.76 5.22
CA LEU A 370 -11.74 -12.59 4.79
C LEU A 370 -12.14 -14.05 4.81
N THR A 371 -11.92 -14.77 3.72
CA THR A 371 -12.34 -16.15 3.59
C THR A 371 -11.42 -16.93 2.65
N THR A 372 -11.59 -18.24 2.62
CA THR A 372 -10.87 -19.12 1.70
C THR A 372 -11.82 -19.66 0.65
N ILE A 373 -11.31 -19.92 -0.56
CA ILE A 373 -12.15 -20.37 -1.67
C ILE A 373 -12.79 -21.74 -1.43
N GLN A 374 -12.14 -22.60 -0.63
CA GLN A 374 -12.62 -23.94 -0.30
C GLN A 374 -13.94 -23.91 0.48
N LYS A 375 -14.26 -22.80 1.16
CA LYS A 375 -15.54 -22.61 1.86
C LYS A 375 -16.72 -22.49 0.88
N PHE A 376 -16.49 -22.21 -0.41
CA PHE A 376 -17.54 -22.12 -1.43
C PHE A 376 -17.78 -23.46 -2.17
N SER A 377 -17.85 -24.58 -1.44
CA SER A 377 -17.87 -25.93 -2.04
C SER A 377 -19.16 -26.73 -1.85
N GLU A 378 -20.06 -26.29 -0.96
CA GLU A 378 -21.15 -27.11 -0.45
C GLU A 378 -22.47 -26.96 -1.24
N ASP A 379 -22.79 -25.75 -1.74
CA ASP A 379 -23.98 -25.47 -2.56
C ASP A 379 -23.79 -24.21 -3.46
N THR A 380 -24.76 -23.87 -4.30
CA THR A 380 -24.78 -22.68 -5.18
C THR A 380 -25.87 -21.67 -4.78
N ASP A 381 -26.38 -21.75 -3.56
CA ASP A 381 -27.48 -20.89 -3.14
C ASP A 381 -27.07 -19.42 -3.19
N LEU A 382 -28.01 -18.55 -3.52
CA LEU A 382 -27.78 -17.12 -3.55
C LEU A 382 -27.38 -16.61 -2.16
N LEU A 383 -26.24 -15.91 -2.07
CA LEU A 383 -25.82 -15.20 -0.85
C LEU A 383 -26.27 -13.74 -0.89
N SER A 384 -26.17 -13.08 -2.05
CA SER A 384 -26.65 -11.72 -2.24
C SER A 384 -26.78 -11.35 -3.72
N GLU A 385 -27.81 -10.57 -4.06
CA GLU A 385 -27.98 -9.97 -5.40
C GLU A 385 -27.40 -8.55 -5.49
N ARG A 386 -26.79 -8.04 -4.41
CA ARG A 386 -26.21 -6.69 -4.37
C ARG A 386 -25.08 -6.53 -5.40
N ASN A 387 -25.02 -5.34 -5.99
CA ASN A 387 -23.98 -4.95 -6.94
C ASN A 387 -22.82 -4.14 -6.31
N ASN A 388 -23.00 -3.69 -5.07
CA ASN A 388 -21.95 -3.05 -4.26
C ASN A 388 -21.17 -4.08 -3.42
N ILE A 389 -20.91 -5.26 -3.99
CA ILE A 389 -20.04 -6.29 -3.42
C ILE A 389 -18.82 -6.44 -4.34
N ILE A 390 -17.62 -6.40 -3.77
CA ILE A 390 -16.37 -6.53 -4.50
C ILE A 390 -15.59 -7.71 -3.93
N CYS A 391 -15.31 -8.70 -4.76
CA CYS A 391 -14.51 -9.86 -4.41
C CYS A 391 -13.07 -9.65 -4.87
N ILE A 392 -12.12 -9.69 -3.93
CA ILE A 392 -10.68 -9.55 -4.21
C ILE A 392 -10.03 -10.91 -3.95
N SER A 393 -9.55 -11.56 -5.00
CA SER A 393 -8.89 -12.86 -4.92
C SER A 393 -7.37 -12.69 -4.86
N ASP A 394 -6.75 -13.15 -3.79
CA ASP A 394 -5.30 -13.33 -3.71
C ASP A 394 -4.89 -14.63 -4.40
N GLU A 395 -3.73 -14.60 -5.04
CA GLU A 395 -3.16 -15.71 -5.80
C GLU A 395 -4.23 -16.34 -6.71
N ALA A 396 -4.78 -15.51 -7.61
CA ALA A 396 -5.85 -15.84 -8.55
C ALA A 396 -5.45 -16.96 -9.54
N HIS A 397 -5.43 -18.20 -9.02
CA HIS A 397 -4.98 -19.43 -9.68
C HIS A 397 -6.16 -20.33 -10.08
N ARG A 398 -5.83 -21.57 -10.48
CA ARG A 398 -6.73 -22.57 -11.04
C ARG A 398 -7.97 -22.85 -10.18
N SER A 399 -7.90 -22.84 -8.85
CA SER A 399 -9.05 -23.08 -7.96
C SER A 399 -10.09 -21.94 -7.99
N GLN A 400 -9.62 -20.72 -8.24
CA GLN A 400 -10.39 -19.46 -8.28
C GLN A 400 -10.98 -19.15 -9.66
N ILE A 401 -10.59 -19.91 -10.70
CA ILE A 401 -11.00 -19.65 -12.09
C ILE A 401 -11.68 -20.85 -12.75
N ASN A 402 -11.69 -22.03 -12.11
CA ASN A 402 -12.27 -23.22 -12.70
C ASN A 402 -13.80 -23.19 -12.64
N LEU A 403 -14.42 -22.90 -13.79
CA LEU A 403 -15.88 -22.90 -13.98
C LEU A 403 -16.39 -24.23 -14.58
N ASP A 404 -15.47 -25.16 -14.86
CA ASP A 404 -15.76 -26.38 -15.63
C ASP A 404 -16.52 -27.40 -14.77
N LEU A 405 -17.43 -28.15 -15.42
CA LEU A 405 -18.12 -29.29 -14.80
C LEU A 405 -17.18 -30.50 -14.77
N LYS A 406 -16.84 -30.98 -13.58
CA LYS A 406 -16.19 -32.28 -13.38
C LYS A 406 -17.25 -33.36 -13.22
N VAL A 407 -17.15 -34.42 -14.02
CA VAL A 407 -18.01 -35.60 -13.93
C VAL A 407 -17.15 -36.77 -13.45
N LYS A 408 -17.43 -37.28 -12.26
CA LYS A 408 -16.85 -38.54 -11.77
C LYS A 408 -17.88 -39.64 -11.91
N VAL A 409 -17.57 -40.64 -12.73
CA VAL A 409 -18.39 -41.84 -12.89
C VAL A 409 -17.79 -42.92 -11.98
N ASN A 410 -18.55 -43.36 -10.99
CA ASN A 410 -18.19 -44.53 -10.20
C ASN A 410 -18.87 -45.75 -10.84
N HIS A 411 -18.09 -46.54 -11.57
CA HIS A 411 -18.57 -47.73 -12.27
C HIS A 411 -18.97 -48.88 -11.34
N GLU A 412 -18.42 -48.94 -10.12
CA GLU A 412 -18.75 -49.98 -9.13
C GLU A 412 -20.09 -49.71 -8.43
N GLN A 413 -20.40 -48.43 -8.17
CA GLN A 413 -21.64 -48.00 -7.54
C GLN A 413 -22.72 -47.53 -8.54
N ASN A 414 -22.41 -47.57 -9.84
CA ASN A 414 -23.25 -47.06 -10.92
C ASN A 414 -23.77 -45.61 -10.68
N THR A 415 -22.93 -44.76 -10.11
CA THR A 415 -23.27 -43.36 -9.78
C THR A 415 -22.44 -42.36 -10.59
N VAL A 416 -23.07 -41.26 -10.99
CA VAL A 416 -22.42 -40.14 -11.67
C VAL A 416 -22.47 -38.92 -10.77
N LYS A 417 -21.30 -38.50 -10.26
CA LYS A 417 -21.17 -37.27 -9.46
C LYS A 417 -20.70 -36.13 -10.35
N LYS A 418 -21.56 -35.12 -10.51
CA LYS A 418 -21.23 -33.85 -11.18
C LYS A 418 -20.84 -32.82 -10.12
N SER A 419 -19.71 -32.15 -10.29
CA SER A 419 -19.24 -31.08 -9.39
C SER A 419 -18.61 -29.96 -10.20
N TYR A 420 -18.87 -28.70 -9.85
CA TYR A 420 -18.19 -27.56 -10.45
C TYR A 420 -16.95 -27.16 -9.64
N GLY A 421 -16.09 -26.32 -10.20
CA GLY A 421 -15.04 -25.66 -9.42
C GLY A 421 -15.60 -24.53 -8.55
N PHE A 422 -14.88 -24.19 -7.48
CA PHE A 422 -15.31 -23.23 -6.46
C PHE A 422 -15.63 -21.84 -7.03
N ALA A 423 -14.92 -21.43 -8.07
CA ALA A 423 -15.15 -20.18 -8.80
C ALA A 423 -16.60 -20.03 -9.29
N LYS A 424 -17.20 -21.14 -9.74
CA LYS A 424 -18.59 -21.12 -10.21
C LYS A 424 -19.55 -20.93 -9.04
N HIS A 425 -19.35 -21.68 -7.96
CA HIS A 425 -20.16 -21.57 -6.74
C HIS A 425 -20.12 -20.14 -6.18
N LEU A 426 -18.96 -19.52 -6.13
CA LEU A 426 -18.79 -18.12 -5.70
C LEU A 426 -19.59 -17.14 -6.58
N ARG A 427 -19.52 -17.29 -7.90
CA ARG A 427 -20.21 -16.42 -8.86
C ARG A 427 -21.72 -16.57 -8.82
N ASP A 428 -22.20 -17.81 -8.80
CA ASP A 428 -23.63 -18.10 -8.72
C ASP A 428 -24.20 -17.61 -7.37
N SER A 429 -23.38 -17.62 -6.31
CA SER A 429 -23.74 -17.07 -4.99
C SER A 429 -23.78 -15.53 -4.94
N LEU A 430 -22.97 -14.85 -5.77
CA LEU A 430 -22.81 -13.38 -5.80
C LEU A 430 -22.85 -12.86 -7.25
N PRO A 431 -23.97 -13.01 -7.96
CA PRO A 431 -24.05 -12.82 -9.42
C PRO A 431 -23.77 -11.39 -9.88
N ASN A 432 -23.96 -10.40 -9.00
CA ASN A 432 -23.78 -8.99 -9.30
C ASN A 432 -22.50 -8.38 -8.71
N ALA A 433 -21.65 -9.17 -8.07
CA ALA A 433 -20.37 -8.70 -7.52
C ALA A 433 -19.36 -8.36 -8.62
N THR A 434 -18.39 -7.51 -8.27
CA THR A 434 -17.22 -7.22 -9.11
C THR A 434 -16.04 -8.05 -8.65
N PHE A 435 -15.36 -8.74 -9.55
CA PHE A 435 -14.25 -9.66 -9.23
C PHE A 435 -12.90 -9.07 -9.64
N VAL A 436 -11.95 -9.03 -8.71
CA VAL A 436 -10.59 -8.50 -8.89
C VAL A 436 -9.58 -9.59 -8.56
N GLY A 437 -8.57 -9.79 -9.40
CA GLY A 437 -7.54 -10.80 -9.22
C GLY A 437 -6.16 -10.21 -8.92
N PHE A 438 -5.46 -10.77 -7.93
CA PHE A 438 -4.06 -10.50 -7.65
C PHE A 438 -3.26 -11.77 -7.92
N THR A 439 -2.20 -11.70 -8.73
CA THR A 439 -1.40 -12.89 -9.05
C THR A 439 0.02 -12.55 -9.49
N GLY A 440 0.97 -13.44 -9.21
CA GLY A 440 2.32 -13.39 -9.76
C GLY A 440 2.47 -14.11 -11.10
N THR A 441 1.43 -14.80 -11.57
CA THR A 441 1.44 -15.57 -12.83
C THR A 441 0.06 -15.55 -13.48
N PRO A 442 -0.31 -14.49 -14.21
CA PRO A 442 -1.61 -14.42 -14.88
C PRO A 442 -1.69 -15.50 -15.98
N ILE A 443 -2.78 -16.26 -15.98
CA ILE A 443 -3.09 -17.28 -17.00
C ILE A 443 -4.38 -16.89 -17.74
N ASP A 444 -4.56 -17.32 -18.98
CA ASP A 444 -5.69 -16.88 -19.84
C ASP A 444 -7.06 -17.04 -19.18
N LYS A 445 -7.29 -18.16 -18.49
CA LYS A 445 -8.54 -18.40 -17.74
C LYS A 445 -8.80 -17.37 -16.65
N ALA A 446 -7.77 -16.76 -16.06
CA ALA A 446 -7.93 -15.68 -15.09
C ALA A 446 -8.46 -14.41 -15.78
N LEU A 447 -8.05 -14.12 -17.01
CA LEU A 447 -8.51 -12.96 -17.77
C LEU A 447 -10.01 -13.06 -18.09
N GLU A 448 -10.50 -14.27 -18.38
CA GLU A 448 -11.93 -14.50 -18.59
C GLU A 448 -12.75 -14.18 -17.34
N VAL A 449 -12.19 -14.48 -16.16
CA VAL A 449 -12.84 -14.34 -14.86
C VAL A 449 -12.77 -12.90 -14.37
N PHE A 450 -11.58 -12.34 -14.27
CA PHE A 450 -11.34 -11.06 -13.60
C PHE A 450 -11.26 -9.89 -14.58
N GLY A 451 -11.03 -10.13 -15.88
CA GLY A 451 -10.76 -9.08 -16.87
C GLY A 451 -9.26 -8.96 -17.18
N GLY A 452 -8.90 -7.95 -17.99
CA GLY A 452 -7.52 -7.71 -18.40
C GLY A 452 -6.58 -7.38 -17.24
N VAL A 453 -5.26 -7.47 -17.49
CA VAL A 453 -4.24 -6.93 -16.58
C VAL A 453 -4.33 -5.41 -16.59
N VAL A 454 -4.69 -4.83 -15.45
CA VAL A 454 -4.87 -3.38 -15.25
C VAL A 454 -3.54 -2.70 -14.95
N ASP A 455 -2.69 -3.37 -14.18
CA ASP A 455 -1.35 -2.91 -13.89
C ASP A 455 -0.42 -4.11 -13.65
N SER A 456 0.87 -3.92 -13.93
CA SER A 456 1.87 -4.95 -13.75
C SER A 456 3.12 -4.40 -13.10
N TYR A 457 3.66 -5.17 -12.15
CA TYR A 457 4.94 -4.93 -11.51
C TYR A 457 5.74 -6.21 -11.51
N THR A 458 6.72 -6.28 -12.42
CA THR A 458 7.42 -7.51 -12.74
C THR A 458 8.50 -7.86 -11.72
N MET A 459 8.96 -9.12 -11.73
CA MET A 459 10.07 -9.55 -10.90
C MET A 459 11.36 -8.79 -11.21
N PHE A 460 11.58 -8.41 -12.47
CA PHE A 460 12.73 -7.60 -12.87
C PHE A 460 12.69 -6.19 -12.29
N GLU A 461 11.53 -5.54 -12.33
CA GLU A 461 11.33 -4.23 -11.68
C GLU A 461 11.55 -4.35 -10.16
N SER A 462 10.91 -5.34 -9.53
CA SER A 462 11.01 -5.61 -8.09
C SER A 462 12.43 -5.83 -7.56
N VAL A 463 13.29 -6.52 -8.33
CA VAL A 463 14.70 -6.71 -7.96
C VAL A 463 15.50 -5.42 -8.13
N LYS A 464 15.26 -4.68 -9.20
CA LYS A 464 15.96 -3.41 -9.47
C LYS A 464 15.63 -2.32 -8.45
N ASP A 465 14.40 -2.34 -7.92
CA ASP A 465 13.94 -1.41 -6.89
C ASP A 465 14.31 -1.87 -5.47
N GLU A 466 15.09 -2.96 -5.35
CA GLU A 466 15.54 -3.56 -4.08
C GLU A 466 14.39 -4.00 -3.15
N ILE A 467 13.17 -4.15 -3.68
CA ILE A 467 12.00 -4.64 -2.93
C ILE A 467 12.08 -6.16 -2.72
N THR A 468 12.66 -6.88 -3.69
CA THR A 468 12.90 -8.33 -3.60
C THR A 468 14.35 -8.68 -3.89
N VAL A 469 14.85 -9.75 -3.29
CA VAL A 469 16.21 -10.26 -3.54
C VAL A 469 16.31 -10.99 -4.87
N PRO A 470 17.47 -10.93 -5.57
CA PRO A 470 17.70 -11.70 -6.79
C PRO A 470 17.72 -13.21 -6.49
N LEU A 471 17.16 -14.00 -7.40
CA LEU A 471 17.24 -15.47 -7.36
C LEU A 471 18.39 -15.95 -8.24
N ILE A 472 19.32 -16.71 -7.64
CA ILE A 472 20.38 -17.41 -8.36
C ILE A 472 20.00 -18.88 -8.44
N TYR A 473 19.81 -19.41 -9.64
CA TYR A 473 19.54 -20.83 -9.86
C TYR A 473 20.84 -21.56 -10.22
N GLU A 474 21.29 -22.46 -9.34
CA GLU A 474 22.39 -23.38 -9.62
C GLU A 474 21.81 -24.75 -9.97
N GLY A 475 21.81 -25.09 -11.26
CA GLY A 475 21.40 -26.41 -11.73
C GLY A 475 22.40 -27.48 -11.30
N ARG A 476 22.02 -28.32 -10.33
CA ARG A 476 22.83 -29.48 -9.91
C ARG A 476 22.37 -30.72 -10.66
N ALA A 477 23.14 -31.13 -11.66
CA ALA A 477 22.95 -32.43 -12.27
C ALA A 477 23.45 -33.51 -11.30
N ALA A 478 22.55 -34.36 -10.81
CA ALA A 478 22.94 -35.58 -10.15
C ALA A 478 23.67 -36.46 -11.17
N ARG A 479 24.97 -36.70 -10.98
CA ARG A 479 25.70 -37.69 -11.77
C ARG A 479 25.25 -39.06 -11.31
N VAL A 480 24.24 -39.61 -12.00
CA VAL A 480 23.82 -41.00 -11.82
C VAL A 480 24.83 -41.86 -12.57
N ASN A 481 25.83 -42.36 -11.86
CA ASN A 481 26.73 -43.37 -12.38
C ASN A 481 26.13 -44.75 -12.10
N LEU A 482 26.17 -45.64 -13.09
CA LEU A 482 25.83 -47.04 -12.88
C LEU A 482 26.90 -47.67 -11.98
N ASP A 483 26.46 -48.42 -10.97
CA ASP A 483 27.35 -49.28 -10.22
C ASP A 483 27.65 -50.52 -11.07
N ASN A 484 28.84 -50.56 -11.65
CA ASN A 484 29.26 -51.64 -12.54
C ASN A 484 29.21 -53.02 -11.87
N GLN A 485 29.38 -53.11 -10.54
CA GLN A 485 29.24 -54.39 -9.84
C GLN A 485 27.78 -54.85 -9.84
N LYS A 486 26.84 -53.93 -9.59
CA LYS A 486 25.41 -54.25 -9.63
C LYS A 486 24.93 -54.59 -11.04
N VAL A 487 25.48 -53.95 -12.07
CA VAL A 487 25.19 -54.31 -13.47
C VAL A 487 25.66 -55.74 -13.74
N GLN A 488 26.87 -56.11 -13.33
CA GLN A 488 27.38 -57.48 -13.48
C GLN A 488 26.56 -58.52 -12.71
N GLU A 489 26.18 -58.25 -11.46
CA GLU A 489 25.30 -59.15 -10.69
C GLU A 489 23.95 -59.38 -11.38
N ILE A 490 23.37 -58.32 -11.96
CA ILE A 490 22.11 -58.40 -12.70
C ILE A 490 22.29 -59.22 -13.99
N GLU A 491 23.37 -58.98 -14.75
CA GLU A 491 23.68 -59.73 -15.96
C GLU A 491 23.92 -61.22 -15.68
N GLU A 492 24.67 -61.55 -14.61
CA GLU A 492 24.87 -62.94 -14.17
C GLU A 492 23.55 -63.60 -13.75
N TYR A 493 22.70 -62.89 -13.00
CA TYR A 493 21.38 -63.40 -12.61
C TYR A 493 20.53 -63.75 -13.84
N TYR A 494 20.42 -62.85 -14.81
CA TYR A 494 19.67 -63.12 -16.04
C TYR A 494 20.31 -64.22 -16.89
N GLY A 495 21.65 -64.28 -16.95
CA GLY A 495 22.37 -65.37 -17.61
C GLY A 495 22.05 -66.73 -17.01
N ASN A 496 22.03 -66.83 -15.67
CA ASN A 496 21.66 -68.05 -14.95
C ASN A 496 20.18 -68.40 -15.15
N ALA A 497 19.27 -67.42 -15.09
CA ALA A 497 17.84 -67.66 -15.30
C ALA A 497 17.55 -68.20 -16.72
N VAL A 498 18.25 -67.71 -17.74
CA VAL A 498 18.18 -68.26 -19.11
C VAL A 498 18.76 -69.67 -19.17
N ALA A 499 19.89 -69.93 -18.51
CA ALA A 499 20.50 -71.26 -18.46
C ALA A 499 19.62 -72.30 -17.73
N GLU A 500 18.83 -71.85 -16.74
CA GLU A 500 17.83 -72.65 -16.02
C GLU A 500 16.50 -72.82 -16.78
N GLY A 501 16.38 -72.22 -17.98
CA GLY A 501 15.29 -72.47 -18.92
C GLY A 501 14.16 -71.43 -18.91
N ALA A 502 14.36 -70.25 -18.31
CA ALA A 502 13.40 -69.14 -18.41
C ALA A 502 13.25 -68.68 -19.87
N SER A 503 12.02 -68.35 -20.28
CA SER A 503 11.70 -67.84 -21.62
C SER A 503 10.87 -66.56 -21.49
N GLU A 504 10.79 -65.72 -22.53
CA GLU A 504 10.12 -64.40 -22.49
C GLU A 504 8.64 -64.41 -22.01
N TYR A 505 8.03 -65.57 -21.84
CA TYR A 505 6.63 -65.73 -21.41
C TYR A 505 6.47 -66.35 -19.99
N GLN A 506 7.55 -66.55 -19.24
CA GLN A 506 7.57 -66.89 -17.82
C GLN A 506 8.59 -66.04 -17.08
#